data_AF-A0A9Q3YYS1-F1
#
_entry.id   AF-A0A9Q3YYS1-F1
#
_cell.length_a   1.000
_cell.length_b   1.000
_cell.length_c   1.000
_cell.angle_alpha   90.00
_cell.angle_beta   90.00
_cell.angle_gamma   90.00
#
_symmetry.space_group_name_H-M   'P 1'
#
loop_
_entity.id
_entity.type
_entity.pdbx_description
1 polymer ?
#
loop_
_entity_poly.entity_id
_entity_poly.type
_entity_poly.pdbx_seq_one_letter_code
_entity_poly.pdbx_strand_id
1 'polypeptide(L)'
;MKTYFLISLCSLALVHCTKESEKASSVQTSKPENVNIDVKNSDSEIDYLEFKPDSISNVKIKGFEVISSYSYNQNKFVTGYYNPVDGKTVVPDTEKDNGQRLLVLNNKNEIIFKGQGSGDTYLYQPHFYKNKIDDKVLIVCQLAFEYFFGGEVFLHENNSVKYVGNIDLEPFDMETSMTDVLKIYEKKNAIHFRFSFAKTRKRRY
;
A
#
# COMPACT_ATOMS: atom_id res chain seq x y z
N MET A 1 65.81 -18.16 8.78
CA MET A 1 65.08 -16.87 8.94
C MET A 1 63.69 -17.23 9.44
N LYS A 2 63.36 -17.04 10.73
CA LYS A 2 62.77 -15.81 11.34
C LYS A 2 61.51 -15.39 10.56
N THR A 3 60.29 -15.30 11.11
CA THR A 3 59.87 -14.89 12.47
C THR A 3 58.38 -15.25 12.72
N TYR A 4 58.03 -15.41 14.00
CA TYR A 4 56.71 -15.61 14.63
C TYR A 4 55.67 -14.51 14.38
N PHE A 5 54.37 -14.80 14.56
CA PHE A 5 53.37 -13.93 15.23
C PHE A 5 52.11 -14.76 15.58
N LEU A 6 51.97 -15.22 16.83
CA LEU A 6 51.27 -14.61 17.98
C LEU A 6 49.73 -14.76 17.94
N ILE A 7 49.25 -15.61 18.86
CA ILE A 7 47.86 -15.88 19.24
C ILE A 7 47.30 -14.67 19.99
N SER A 8 46.09 -14.24 19.66
CA SER A 8 45.29 -13.35 20.52
C SER A 8 43.98 -14.03 20.87
N LEU A 9 43.88 -14.41 22.14
CA LEU A 9 42.72 -14.97 22.80
C LEU A 9 41.98 -13.79 23.44
N CYS A 10 40.80 -13.43 22.95
CA CYS A 10 39.92 -12.46 23.60
C CYS A 10 38.70 -13.18 24.18
N SER A 11 38.79 -13.48 25.47
CA SER A 11 37.66 -13.83 26.33
C SER A 11 36.91 -12.54 26.66
N LEU A 12 35.60 -12.46 26.37
CA LEU A 12 34.73 -11.48 27.02
C LEU A 12 33.49 -12.16 27.55
N ALA A 13 33.26 -11.83 28.82
CA ALA A 13 32.47 -12.56 29.78
C ALA A 13 30.96 -12.45 29.56
N LEU A 14 30.27 -13.54 29.87
CA LEU A 14 28.85 -13.59 30.16
C LEU A 14 28.54 -12.63 31.32
N VAL A 15 27.75 -11.60 31.05
CA VAL A 15 27.02 -10.88 32.09
C VAL A 15 25.70 -11.60 32.30
N HIS A 16 25.61 -12.32 33.41
CA HIS A 16 24.39 -12.81 34.03
C HIS A 16 24.16 -12.04 35.34
N CYS A 17 22.93 -12.12 35.86
CA CYS A 17 22.41 -11.56 37.12
C CYS A 17 21.88 -10.11 37.06
N THR A 18 20.72 -9.76 37.63
CA THR A 18 19.66 -10.52 38.33
C THR A 18 18.42 -9.62 38.40
N LYS A 19 17.22 -10.22 38.37
CA LYS A 19 16.00 -9.58 38.86
C LYS A 19 16.15 -9.27 40.35
N GLU A 20 15.68 -8.11 40.78
CA GLU A 20 15.18 -7.94 42.13
C GLU A 20 13.94 -7.04 42.13
N SER A 21 12.96 -7.50 42.90
CA SER A 21 11.66 -6.89 43.17
C SER A 21 11.70 -6.41 44.62
N GLU A 22 11.22 -5.20 44.92
CA GLU A 22 10.13 -4.95 45.88
C GLU A 22 10.00 -3.46 46.29
N LYS A 23 8.73 -3.03 46.33
CA LYS A 23 8.04 -2.12 47.28
C LYS A 23 8.36 -0.61 47.33
N ALA A 24 7.38 0.12 46.81
CA ALA A 24 6.50 1.08 47.50
C ALA A 24 7.09 2.01 48.58
N SER A 25 6.99 3.33 48.33
CA SER A 25 6.74 4.31 49.38
C SER A 25 5.93 5.52 48.88
N SER A 26 4.75 5.67 49.48
CA SER A 26 4.05 6.91 49.91
C SER A 26 3.89 8.13 48.98
N VAL A 27 2.64 8.27 48.52
CA VAL A 27 1.77 9.46 48.39
C VAL A 27 2.33 10.81 48.89
N GLN A 28 2.28 11.84 48.01
CA GLN A 28 1.74 13.15 48.37
C GLN A 28 0.83 13.70 47.27
N THR A 29 -0.30 14.21 47.76
CA THR A 29 -1.50 14.67 47.08
C THR A 29 -1.32 16.07 46.50
N SER A 30 -1.60 16.25 45.22
CA SER A 30 -2.04 17.54 44.68
C SER A 30 -3.25 17.33 43.78
N LYS A 31 -4.37 17.92 44.21
CA LYS A 31 -5.68 17.99 43.57
C LYS A 31 -5.55 18.48 42.12
N PRO A 32 -5.99 17.75 41.08
CA PRO A 32 -6.15 18.34 39.77
C PRO A 32 -7.50 19.05 39.71
N GLU A 33 -7.46 20.33 39.36
CA GLU A 33 -8.61 21.11 38.92
C GLU A 33 -9.35 20.37 37.81
N ASN A 34 -10.68 20.46 37.84
CA ASN A 34 -11.56 20.02 36.77
C ASN A 34 -11.25 20.82 35.49
N VAL A 35 -10.27 20.36 34.73
CA VAL A 35 -10.21 20.67 33.30
C VAL A 35 -11.24 19.75 32.66
N ASN A 36 -12.45 20.29 32.51
CA ASN A 36 -13.46 19.71 31.66
C ASN A 36 -12.98 19.91 30.21
N ILE A 37 -12.04 19.06 29.79
CA ILE A 37 -11.73 18.91 28.37
C ILE A 37 -12.96 18.20 27.82
N ASP A 38 -13.87 18.99 27.26
CA ASP A 38 -14.91 18.51 26.37
C ASP A 38 -14.20 17.94 25.13
N VAL A 39 -13.60 16.76 25.30
CA VAL A 39 -13.15 15.91 24.20
C VAL A 39 -14.44 15.41 23.58
N LYS A 40 -15.01 16.24 22.71
CA LYS A 40 -15.81 15.73 21.61
C LYS A 40 -14.92 14.75 20.87
N ASN A 41 -15.04 13.48 21.23
CA ASN A 41 -14.81 12.36 20.33
C ASN A 41 -15.78 12.54 19.17
N SER A 42 -15.45 13.43 18.23
CA SER A 42 -16.11 13.41 16.94
C SER A 42 -15.57 12.18 16.23
N ASP A 43 -16.31 11.09 16.35
CA ASP A 43 -16.27 9.88 15.50
C ASP A 43 -16.63 10.23 14.03
N SER A 44 -16.16 11.38 13.54
CA SER A 44 -16.46 11.90 12.22
C SER A 44 -15.77 11.02 11.18
N GLU A 45 -16.57 10.51 10.26
CA GLU A 45 -16.09 9.78 9.09
C GLU A 45 -15.39 10.77 8.15
N ILE A 46 -14.20 10.38 7.67
CA ILE A 46 -13.41 11.15 6.72
C ILE A 46 -13.51 10.46 5.37
N ASP A 47 -14.27 11.04 4.45
CA ASP A 47 -14.45 10.47 3.12
C ASP A 47 -13.19 10.62 2.26
N TYR A 48 -12.88 9.57 1.50
CA TYR A 48 -11.91 9.60 0.41
C TYR A 48 -12.66 9.77 -0.90
N LEU A 49 -12.27 10.77 -1.67
CA LEU A 49 -12.87 11.10 -2.96
C LEU A 49 -11.92 10.71 -4.09
N GLU A 50 -12.47 10.08 -5.12
CA GLU A 50 -11.70 9.77 -6.32
C GLU A 50 -11.21 11.05 -6.99
N PHE A 51 -9.98 11.04 -7.48
CA PHE A 51 -9.41 12.09 -8.31
C PHE A 51 -8.56 11.48 -9.42
N LYS A 52 -8.31 12.26 -10.47
CA LYS A 52 -7.46 11.86 -11.58
C LYS A 52 -6.16 12.64 -11.50
N PRO A 53 -5.02 12.00 -11.20
CA PRO A 53 -3.73 12.67 -11.31
C PRO A 53 -3.36 12.93 -12.78
N ASP A 54 -2.37 13.79 -12.98
CA ASP A 54 -1.92 14.15 -14.33
C ASP A 54 -1.33 12.93 -15.02
N SER A 55 -1.88 12.56 -16.17
CA SER A 55 -1.30 11.51 -17.00
C SER A 55 0.01 11.99 -17.59
N ILE A 56 1.05 11.16 -17.49
CA ILE A 56 2.37 11.45 -18.07
C ILE A 56 2.68 10.38 -19.11
N SER A 57 3.49 10.75 -20.10
CA SER A 57 3.92 9.85 -21.18
C SER A 57 5.45 9.68 -21.17
N ASN A 58 5.94 8.72 -21.95
CA ASN A 58 7.37 8.49 -22.18
C ASN A 58 8.19 8.15 -20.91
N VAL A 59 7.55 7.63 -19.87
CA VAL A 59 8.26 7.04 -18.73
C VAL A 59 8.95 5.76 -19.21
N LYS A 60 10.29 5.71 -19.11
CA LYS A 60 11.08 4.55 -19.50
C LYS A 60 11.70 3.93 -18.27
N ILE A 61 11.43 2.65 -18.05
CA ILE A 61 11.96 1.87 -16.93
C ILE A 61 12.64 0.65 -17.54
N LYS A 62 13.92 0.44 -17.23
CA LYS A 62 14.69 -0.69 -17.80
C LYS A 62 14.07 -2.00 -17.30
N GLY A 63 13.77 -2.91 -18.23
CA GLY A 63 13.19 -4.21 -17.92
C GLY A 63 11.73 -4.17 -17.49
N PHE A 64 11.01 -3.10 -17.86
CA PHE A 64 9.62 -2.93 -17.48
C PHE A 64 8.86 -2.24 -18.61
N GLU A 65 7.76 -2.86 -19.03
CA GLU A 65 6.86 -2.29 -20.01
C GLU A 65 5.80 -1.46 -19.32
N VAL A 66 5.73 -0.17 -19.65
CA VAL A 66 4.80 0.78 -19.04
C VAL A 66 3.47 0.75 -19.80
N ILE A 67 2.39 0.42 -19.09
CA ILE A 67 1.00 0.46 -19.60
C ILE A 67 0.38 1.83 -19.33
N SER A 68 0.49 2.31 -18.08
CA SER A 68 -0.05 3.61 -17.69
C SER A 68 0.90 4.32 -16.74
N SER A 69 0.90 5.65 -16.78
CA SER A 69 1.71 6.45 -15.88
C SER A 69 1.07 7.78 -15.53
N TYR A 70 1.16 8.13 -14.24
CA TYR A 70 0.57 9.32 -13.66
C TYR A 70 1.60 10.04 -12.79
N SER A 71 1.54 11.36 -12.74
CA SER A 71 2.27 12.17 -11.75
C SER A 71 1.31 12.72 -10.71
N TYR A 72 1.72 12.61 -9.45
CA TYR A 72 1.06 13.27 -8.34
C TYR A 72 2.12 13.69 -7.31
N ASN A 73 2.11 14.97 -6.95
CA ASN A 73 3.15 15.60 -6.14
C ASN A 73 4.56 15.33 -6.73
N GLN A 74 5.48 14.79 -5.92
CA GLN A 74 6.84 14.48 -6.34
C GLN A 74 7.01 13.04 -6.86
N ASN A 75 5.91 12.30 -6.98
CA ASN A 75 5.92 10.89 -7.32
C ASN A 75 5.34 10.63 -8.71
N LYS A 76 5.81 9.54 -9.31
CA LYS A 76 5.22 8.95 -10.52
C LYS A 76 4.68 7.59 -10.17
N PHE A 77 3.44 7.33 -10.53
CA PHE A 77 2.74 6.07 -10.35
C PHE A 77 2.66 5.41 -11.71
N VAL A 78 3.20 4.21 -11.83
CA VAL A 78 3.38 3.53 -13.11
C VAL A 78 2.82 2.13 -12.99
N THR A 79 1.91 1.75 -13.87
CA THR A 79 1.48 0.35 -13.99
C THR A 79 2.06 -0.25 -15.26
N GLY A 80 2.28 -1.56 -15.21
CA GLY A 80 2.96 -2.28 -16.27
C GLY A 80 3.41 -3.63 -15.80
N TYR A 81 4.23 -4.30 -16.60
CA TYR A 81 4.72 -5.64 -16.29
C TYR A 81 6.22 -5.73 -16.54
N TYR A 82 6.84 -6.68 -15.84
CA TYR A 82 8.23 -7.03 -16.08
C TYR A 82 8.42 -7.47 -17.53
N ASN A 83 9.44 -6.93 -18.18
CA ASN A 83 9.83 -7.33 -19.52
C ASN A 83 11.32 -7.70 -19.47
N PRO A 84 11.73 -8.94 -19.82
CA PRO A 84 13.12 -9.37 -19.77
C PRO A 84 14.06 -8.38 -20.48
N VAL A 85 15.16 -8.02 -19.83
CA VAL A 85 16.10 -7.00 -20.35
C VAL A 85 16.78 -7.44 -21.65
N ASP A 86 16.93 -8.75 -21.87
CA ASP A 86 17.46 -9.33 -23.09
C ASP A 86 16.37 -9.66 -24.13
N GLY A 87 15.12 -9.31 -23.85
CA GLY A 87 13.95 -9.59 -24.68
C GLY A 87 13.61 -11.07 -24.80
N LYS A 88 14.23 -11.93 -24.00
CA LYS A 88 14.02 -13.38 -24.07
C LYS A 88 13.29 -13.87 -22.83
N THR A 89 12.03 -14.24 -23.03
CA THR A 89 11.36 -15.13 -22.08
C THR A 89 11.94 -16.52 -22.27
N VAL A 90 12.85 -16.93 -21.38
CA VAL A 90 13.43 -18.27 -21.41
C VAL A 90 12.50 -19.20 -20.63
N VAL A 91 12.10 -20.33 -21.23
CA VAL A 91 11.28 -21.34 -20.54
C VAL A 91 12.20 -22.31 -19.78
N PRO A 92 11.88 -22.68 -18.52
CA PRO A 92 10.77 -22.15 -17.71
C PRO A 92 11.05 -20.72 -17.26
N ASP A 93 10.00 -19.89 -17.21
CA ASP A 93 10.11 -18.51 -16.75
C ASP A 93 10.75 -18.47 -15.36
N THR A 94 11.82 -17.68 -15.22
CA THR A 94 12.55 -17.54 -13.96
C THR A 94 11.97 -16.46 -13.06
N GLU A 95 11.08 -15.60 -13.58
CA GLU A 95 10.39 -14.58 -12.79
C GLU A 95 9.26 -15.23 -11.98
N LYS A 96 9.43 -15.27 -10.66
CA LYS A 96 8.43 -15.80 -9.73
C LYS A 96 7.36 -14.77 -9.37
N ASP A 97 7.66 -13.50 -9.62
CA ASP A 97 6.82 -12.33 -9.38
C ASP A 97 6.31 -11.80 -10.73
N ASN A 98 5.43 -12.57 -11.39
CA ASN A 98 4.96 -12.32 -12.76
C ASN A 98 3.64 -11.53 -12.80
N GLY A 99 3.36 -10.90 -13.95
CA GLY A 99 2.12 -10.12 -14.15
C GLY A 99 2.27 -8.62 -13.96
N GLN A 100 1.13 -7.93 -14.13
CA GLN A 100 1.02 -6.48 -14.01
C GLN A 100 1.24 -6.05 -12.56
N ARG A 101 1.81 -4.87 -12.33
CA ARG A 101 2.05 -4.33 -10.98
C ARG A 101 2.11 -2.82 -10.97
N LEU A 102 1.96 -2.25 -9.78
CA LEU A 102 2.25 -0.85 -9.50
C LEU A 102 3.74 -0.65 -9.15
N LEU A 103 4.40 0.27 -9.85
CA LEU A 103 5.66 0.88 -9.45
C LEU A 103 5.41 2.32 -9.02
N VAL A 104 6.14 2.77 -7.99
CA VAL A 104 6.17 4.19 -7.63
C VAL A 104 7.60 4.69 -7.69
N LEU A 105 7.79 5.80 -8.39
CA LEU A 105 9.08 6.44 -8.57
C LEU A 105 9.09 7.79 -7.85
N ASN A 106 10.26 8.20 -7.37
CA ASN A 106 10.47 9.56 -6.87
C ASN A 106 10.77 10.55 -8.02
N ASN A 107 11.04 11.80 -7.66
CA ASN A 107 11.39 12.87 -8.60
C ASN A 107 12.69 12.64 -9.39
N LYS A 108 13.57 11.73 -8.93
CA LYS A 108 14.80 11.30 -9.62
C LYS A 108 14.57 10.08 -10.52
N ASN A 109 13.33 9.60 -10.65
CA ASN A 109 12.97 8.35 -11.34
C ASN A 109 13.55 7.08 -10.69
N GLU A 110 13.89 7.13 -9.41
CA GLU A 110 14.28 5.94 -8.65
C GLU A 110 13.01 5.21 -8.18
N ILE A 111 12.96 3.89 -8.35
CA ILE A 111 11.85 3.07 -7.87
C ILE A 111 11.91 3.06 -6.33
N ILE A 112 10.91 3.64 -5.69
CA ILE A 112 10.75 3.67 -4.23
C ILE A 112 9.75 2.64 -3.73
N PHE A 113 8.95 2.06 -4.63
CA PHE A 113 8.03 0.98 -4.34
C PHE A 113 7.83 0.08 -5.56
N LYS A 114 7.78 -1.23 -5.32
CA LYS A 114 7.46 -2.27 -6.30
C LYS A 114 6.37 -3.16 -5.71
N GLY A 115 5.17 -3.13 -6.29
CA GLY A 115 4.09 -4.07 -5.99
C GLY A 115 4.43 -5.48 -6.48
N GLN A 116 3.71 -6.47 -5.94
CA GLN A 116 3.76 -7.83 -6.47
C GLN A 116 3.08 -7.87 -7.84
N GLY A 117 3.51 -8.81 -8.67
CA GLY A 117 2.87 -9.08 -9.94
C GLY A 117 1.53 -9.79 -9.74
N SER A 118 0.51 -9.33 -10.45
CA SER A 118 -0.88 -9.82 -10.35
C SER A 118 -1.18 -11.03 -11.24
N GLY A 119 -0.16 -11.77 -11.69
CA GLY A 119 -0.32 -12.90 -12.61
C GLY A 119 -0.93 -12.50 -13.95
N ASP A 120 -1.80 -13.34 -14.49
CA ASP A 120 -2.28 -13.27 -15.88
C ASP A 120 -3.44 -12.26 -16.11
N THR A 121 -3.64 -11.30 -15.21
CA THR A 121 -4.70 -10.28 -15.34
C THR A 121 -4.58 -9.52 -16.65
N TYR A 122 -5.68 -9.38 -17.40
CA TYR A 122 -5.71 -8.59 -18.63
C TYR A 122 -5.76 -7.10 -18.37
N LEU A 123 -6.43 -6.70 -17.28
CA LEU A 123 -6.53 -5.31 -16.83
C LEU A 123 -5.92 -5.16 -15.44
N TYR A 124 -5.07 -4.15 -15.30
CA TYR A 124 -4.57 -3.63 -14.02
C TYR A 124 -4.67 -2.11 -14.06
N GLN A 125 -5.81 -1.58 -13.60
CA GLN A 125 -6.17 -0.17 -13.78
C GLN A 125 -6.13 0.59 -12.45
N PRO A 126 -5.25 1.58 -12.27
CA PRO A 126 -5.17 2.34 -11.02
C PRO A 126 -6.26 3.41 -10.92
N HIS A 127 -6.88 3.51 -9.76
CA HIS A 127 -7.80 4.57 -9.34
C HIS A 127 -7.28 5.23 -8.07
N PHE A 128 -7.34 6.56 -8.00
CA PHE A 128 -6.70 7.33 -6.94
C PHE A 128 -7.75 8.03 -6.08
N TYR A 129 -7.62 7.91 -4.76
CA TYR A 129 -8.57 8.47 -3.79
C TYR A 129 -7.82 9.25 -2.73
N LYS A 130 -8.28 10.47 -2.43
CA LYS A 130 -7.68 11.33 -1.40
C LYS A 130 -8.75 11.84 -0.45
N ASN A 131 -8.38 12.05 0.81
CA ASN A 131 -9.22 12.80 1.74
C ASN A 131 -8.86 14.30 1.72
N LYS A 132 -9.56 15.11 2.52
CA LYS A 132 -9.36 16.58 2.61
C LYS A 132 -8.53 17.03 3.82
N ILE A 133 -8.10 16.10 4.66
CA ILE A 133 -7.55 16.37 5.99
C ILE A 133 -6.04 16.18 6.02
N ASP A 134 -5.53 15.17 5.32
CA ASP A 134 -4.12 14.84 5.25
C ASP A 134 -3.69 14.49 3.80
N ASP A 135 -2.41 14.17 3.64
CA ASP A 135 -1.80 13.85 2.35
C ASP A 135 -1.93 12.35 1.97
N LYS A 136 -2.77 11.57 2.67
CA LYS A 136 -2.96 10.16 2.34
C LYS A 136 -3.68 10.02 1.01
N VAL A 137 -3.09 9.21 0.14
CA VAL A 137 -3.71 8.76 -1.11
C VAL A 137 -3.83 7.26 -1.10
N LEU A 138 -5.05 6.77 -1.28
CA LEU A 138 -5.31 5.37 -1.58
C LEU A 138 -5.29 5.16 -3.08
N ILE A 139 -4.63 4.09 -3.50
CA ILE A 139 -4.54 3.68 -4.89
C ILE A 139 -5.17 2.30 -4.95
N VAL A 140 -6.25 2.18 -5.72
CA VAL A 140 -6.96 0.92 -5.94
C VAL A 140 -6.70 0.49 -7.37
N CYS A 141 -5.89 -0.54 -7.55
CA CYS A 141 -5.61 -1.12 -8.85
C CYS A 141 -6.65 -2.20 -9.14
N GLN A 142 -7.67 -1.84 -9.92
CA GLN A 142 -8.73 -2.75 -10.32
C GLN A 142 -8.20 -3.83 -11.27
N LEU A 143 -8.63 -5.07 -11.03
CA LEU A 143 -8.25 -6.25 -11.79
C LEU A 143 -9.42 -6.73 -12.66
N ALA A 144 -9.08 -7.18 -13.87
CA ALA A 144 -9.99 -7.93 -14.71
C ALA A 144 -9.26 -8.96 -15.57
N PHE A 145 -9.97 -10.04 -15.89
CA PHE A 145 -9.69 -10.89 -17.05
C PHE A 145 -10.71 -10.51 -18.12
N GLU A 146 -11.73 -11.33 -18.33
CA GLU A 146 -12.91 -11.02 -19.12
C GLU A 146 -13.95 -10.19 -18.34
N TYR A 147 -13.87 -10.20 -17.00
CA TYR A 147 -14.79 -9.53 -16.07
C TYR A 147 -13.99 -8.91 -14.91
N PHE A 148 -14.54 -7.88 -14.26
CA PHE A 148 -13.95 -7.30 -13.04
C PHE A 148 -14.08 -8.27 -11.86
N PHE A 149 -13.03 -8.41 -11.03
CA PHE A 149 -13.04 -9.32 -9.88
C PHE A 149 -12.37 -8.77 -8.61
N GLY A 150 -12.16 -7.47 -8.54
CA GLY A 150 -11.64 -6.81 -7.35
C GLY A 150 -10.45 -5.91 -7.64
N GLY A 151 -9.53 -5.81 -6.69
CA GLY A 151 -8.34 -4.98 -6.86
C GLY A 151 -7.32 -5.04 -5.74
N GLU A 152 -6.12 -4.55 -6.02
CA GLU A 152 -5.06 -4.35 -5.03
C GLU A 152 -5.12 -2.94 -4.47
N VAL A 153 -4.92 -2.79 -3.16
CA VAL A 153 -4.97 -1.50 -2.47
C VAL A 153 -3.60 -1.12 -1.95
N PHE A 154 -3.20 0.11 -2.23
CA PHE A 154 -1.96 0.71 -1.74
C PHE A 154 -2.27 2.03 -1.02
N LEU A 155 -1.50 2.31 0.04
CA LEU A 155 -1.51 3.60 0.71
C LEU A 155 -0.21 4.34 0.38
N HIS A 156 -0.35 5.53 -0.20
CA HIS A 156 0.72 6.50 -0.36
C HIS A 156 0.57 7.58 0.72
N GLU A 157 1.62 7.78 1.50
CA GLU A 157 1.68 8.77 2.58
C GLU A 157 3.14 9.18 2.80
N ASN A 158 3.41 10.49 2.92
CA ASN A 158 4.75 11.01 3.21
C ASN A 158 5.85 10.46 2.29
N ASN A 159 5.57 10.40 0.97
CA ASN A 159 6.50 9.87 -0.04
C ASN A 159 6.89 8.38 0.16
N SER A 160 6.11 7.65 0.98
CA SER A 160 6.21 6.21 1.14
C SER A 160 4.96 5.55 0.57
N VAL A 161 5.10 4.31 0.11
CA VAL A 161 3.98 3.51 -0.39
C VAL A 161 4.03 2.17 0.31
N LYS A 162 2.88 1.69 0.76
CA LYS A 162 2.73 0.33 1.28
C LYS A 162 1.52 -0.34 0.64
N TYR A 163 1.65 -1.64 0.42
CA TYR A 163 0.51 -2.49 0.13
C TYR A 163 -0.38 -2.59 1.38
N VAL A 164 -1.69 -2.43 1.20
CA VAL A 164 -2.70 -2.49 2.27
C VAL A 164 -3.39 -3.85 2.27
N GLY A 165 -3.70 -4.39 1.09
CA GLY A 165 -4.45 -5.63 0.95
C GLY A 165 -5.14 -5.75 -0.40
N ASN A 166 -5.85 -6.85 -0.59
CA ASN A 166 -6.72 -7.07 -1.74
C ASN A 166 -8.17 -6.81 -1.36
N ILE A 167 -8.93 -6.29 -2.32
CA ILE A 167 -10.38 -6.34 -2.33
C ILE A 167 -10.73 -7.50 -3.25
N ASP A 168 -11.37 -8.52 -2.68
CA ASP A 168 -11.96 -9.64 -3.42
C ASP A 168 -13.44 -9.34 -3.62
N LEU A 169 -13.83 -8.97 -4.85
CA LEU A 169 -15.19 -8.55 -5.16
C LEU A 169 -15.54 -8.87 -6.61
N GLU A 170 -16.45 -9.82 -6.77
CA GLU A 170 -17.06 -10.12 -8.06
C GLU A 170 -18.46 -9.49 -8.14
N PRO A 171 -18.72 -8.61 -9.12
CA PRO A 171 -20.05 -8.06 -9.39
C PRO A 171 -21.01 -9.16 -9.91
N PHE A 172 -22.32 -8.93 -9.74
CA PHE A 172 -23.35 -9.86 -10.25
C PHE A 172 -23.52 -9.83 -11.78
N ASP A 173 -22.89 -8.88 -12.44
CA ASP A 173 -22.90 -8.69 -13.89
C ASP A 173 -21.48 -8.39 -14.38
N MET A 174 -21.29 -8.47 -15.69
CA MET A 174 -19.96 -8.37 -16.31
C MET A 174 -19.41 -6.95 -16.38
N GLU A 175 -20.27 -5.96 -16.23
CA GLU A 175 -19.99 -4.59 -16.65
C GLU A 175 -19.71 -3.67 -15.46
N THR A 176 -20.26 -4.00 -14.29
CA THR A 176 -20.12 -3.17 -13.09
C THR A 176 -18.69 -3.23 -12.57
N SER A 177 -17.97 -2.12 -12.75
CA SER A 177 -16.66 -1.90 -12.16
C SER A 177 -16.75 -1.89 -10.63
N MET A 178 -15.77 -2.48 -9.93
CA MET A 178 -15.68 -2.37 -8.46
C MET A 178 -15.61 -0.90 -8.04
N THR A 179 -14.88 -0.08 -8.82
CA THR A 179 -14.71 1.35 -8.51
C THR A 179 -15.99 2.15 -8.60
N ASP A 180 -16.98 1.72 -9.40
CA ASP A 180 -18.26 2.41 -9.56
C ASP A 180 -19.15 2.28 -8.33
N VAL A 181 -18.98 1.20 -7.56
CA VAL A 181 -19.76 0.89 -6.35
C VAL A 181 -18.97 1.10 -5.07
N LEU A 182 -17.68 1.43 -5.17
CA LEU A 182 -16.76 1.58 -4.05
C LEU A 182 -16.87 2.96 -3.41
N LYS A 183 -17.04 2.97 -2.08
CA LYS A 183 -16.88 4.15 -1.22
C LYS A 183 -15.81 3.85 -0.18
N ILE A 184 -14.91 4.80 0.03
CA ILE A 184 -13.84 4.68 1.02
C ILE A 184 -13.97 5.81 2.04
N TYR A 185 -13.84 5.46 3.32
CA TYR A 185 -13.83 6.42 4.42
C TYR A 185 -12.93 5.94 5.56
N GLU A 186 -12.38 6.89 6.32
CA GLU A 186 -11.59 6.62 7.52
C GLU A 186 -12.40 6.93 8.77
N LYS A 187 -12.37 6.01 9.74
CA LYS A 187 -13.05 6.14 11.03
C LYS A 187 -12.31 5.33 12.09
N LYS A 188 -12.01 5.94 13.24
CA LYS A 188 -11.29 5.29 14.36
C LYS A 188 -9.96 4.67 13.91
N ASN A 189 -9.18 5.41 13.12
CA ASN A 189 -7.89 4.98 12.56
C ASN A 189 -7.95 3.70 11.70
N ALA A 190 -9.12 3.38 11.16
CA ALA A 190 -9.30 2.30 10.20
C ALA A 190 -9.85 2.86 8.88
N ILE A 191 -9.32 2.36 7.78
CA ILE A 191 -9.82 2.63 6.43
C ILE A 191 -10.89 1.58 6.12
N HIS A 192 -12.09 2.04 5.78
CA HIS A 192 -13.24 1.21 5.49
C HIS A 192 -13.58 1.28 4.02
N PHE A 193 -13.79 0.11 3.42
CA PHE A 193 -14.25 -0.05 2.04
C PHE A 193 -15.72 -0.49 2.10
N ARG A 194 -16.61 0.29 1.48
CA ARG A 194 -18.05 0.00 1.44
C ARG A 194 -18.51 -0.09 0.00
N PHE A 195 -19.18 -1.19 -0.34
CA PHE A 195 -19.70 -1.44 -1.67
C PHE A 195 -21.21 -1.26 -1.69
N SER A 196 -21.70 -0.43 -2.61
CA SER A 196 -23.12 -0.09 -2.73
C SER A 196 -23.67 -0.52 -4.09
N PHE A 197 -24.24 -1.72 -4.14
CA PHE A 197 -24.91 -2.21 -5.33
C PHE A 197 -26.33 -1.67 -5.42
N ALA A 198 -26.73 -1.11 -6.56
CA ALA A 198 -28.14 -0.86 -6.82
C ALA A 198 -28.87 -2.21 -6.85
N LYS A 199 -29.95 -2.37 -6.06
CA LYS A 199 -30.81 -3.55 -6.16
C LYS A 199 -31.36 -3.65 -7.58
N THR A 200 -30.89 -4.62 -8.36
CA THR A 200 -31.44 -4.92 -9.68
C THR A 200 -32.92 -5.29 -9.51
N ARG A 201 -33.78 -4.62 -10.30
CA ARG A 201 -35.22 -4.89 -10.35
C ARG A 201 -35.44 -6.38 -10.61
N LYS A 202 -36.40 -6.98 -9.89
CA LYS A 202 -36.90 -8.36 -10.08
C LYS A 202 -36.93 -8.71 -11.57
N ARG A 203 -36.15 -9.71 -11.98
CA ARG A 203 -36.39 -10.42 -13.23
C ARG A 203 -37.83 -10.94 -13.17
N ARG A 204 -38.72 -10.38 -13.99
CA ARG A 204 -39.99 -11.04 -14.32
C ARG A 204 -39.60 -12.18 -15.26
N TYR A 205 -39.73 -13.41 -14.75
CA TYR A 205 -39.85 -14.60 -15.57
C TYR A 205 -41.13 -14.51 -16.40
#